data_AF-A0A2V7YUF5-F1
#
_entry.id   AF-A0A2V7YUF5-F1
#
_cell.length_a   1.000
_cell.length_b   1.000
_cell.length_c   1.000
_cell.angle_alpha   90.00
_cell.angle_beta   90.00
_cell.angle_gamma   90.00
#
_symmetry.space_group_name_H-M   'P 1'
#
loop_
_entity.id
_entity.type
_entity.pdbx_description
1 polymer ?
#
loop_
_entity_poly.entity_id
_entity_poly.type
_entity_poly.pdbx_seq_one_letter_code
_entity_poly.pdbx_strand_id
1 'polypeptide(L)'
;MSQQYSETIGNLARLTAALGANATEIPHLEGIRVRLEKILADAQETAKQQAALIASKQEASKKLKSLAREGVRAATGVQKLLQEHYGLGSEKLAEFGMQPFRGRKVKKAEPKQPGTPTSPPPTAHSTNPNL
;
A
#
# COMPACT_ATOMS: atom_id res chain seq x y z
N MET A 1 5.27 0.52 -17.94
CA MET A 1 6.56 0.85 -18.58
C MET A 1 6.76 2.35 -18.47
N SER A 2 7.86 2.84 -17.91
CA SER A 2 8.18 4.27 -17.98
C SER A 2 8.37 4.61 -19.47
N GLN A 3 7.63 5.61 -19.99
CA GLN A 3 7.62 5.92 -21.43
C GLN A 3 9.02 6.12 -22.04
N GLN A 4 9.96 6.57 -21.21
CA GLN A 4 11.36 6.74 -21.54
C GLN A 4 12.05 5.44 -22.01
N TYR A 5 11.76 4.29 -21.38
CA TYR A 5 12.43 3.03 -21.76
C TYR A 5 11.93 2.49 -23.10
N SER A 6 10.63 2.59 -23.38
CA SER A 6 10.07 2.21 -24.68
C SER A 6 10.61 3.06 -25.82
N GLU A 7 10.80 4.36 -25.57
CA GLU A 7 11.36 5.28 -26.56
C GLU A 7 12.84 4.97 -26.85
N THR A 8 13.64 4.74 -25.80
CA THR A 8 15.04 4.33 -25.94
C THR A 8 15.18 3.00 -26.69
N ILE A 9 14.38 1.98 -26.37
CA ILE A 9 14.40 0.69 -27.08
C ILE A 9 13.98 0.87 -28.54
N GLY A 10 12.98 1.70 -28.83
CA GLY A 10 12.55 2.01 -30.20
C GLY A 10 13.62 2.74 -31.01
N ASN A 11 14.35 3.67 -30.40
CA ASN A 11 15.48 4.35 -31.02
C ASN A 11 16.65 3.40 -31.30
N LEU A 12 16.97 2.53 -30.35
CA LEU A 12 17.99 1.48 -30.54
C LEU A 12 17.60 0.53 -31.67
N ALA A 13 16.35 0.08 -31.75
CA ALA A 13 15.87 -0.79 -32.82
C ALA A 13 16.06 -0.16 -34.21
N ARG A 14 15.72 1.12 -34.37
CA ARG A 14 15.91 1.87 -35.62
C ARG A 14 17.38 2.00 -35.99
N LEU A 15 18.24 2.30 -35.02
CA LEU A 15 19.68 2.41 -35.23
C LEU A 15 20.28 1.06 -35.64
N THR A 16 19.92 -0.03 -34.96
CA THR A 16 20.36 -1.39 -35.30
C THR A 16 19.95 -1.79 -36.71
N ALA A 17 18.71 -1.47 -37.12
CA ALA A 17 18.22 -1.75 -38.48
C ALA A 17 19.00 -0.96 -39.54
N ALA A 18 19.27 0.31 -39.29
CA ALA A 18 20.07 1.15 -40.19
C ALA A 18 21.53 0.66 -40.29
N LEU A 19 22.13 0.24 -39.17
CA LEU A 19 23.47 -0.36 -39.17
C LEU A 19 23.52 -1.69 -39.94
N GLY A 20 22.46 -2.51 -39.85
CA GLY A 20 22.36 -3.73 -40.62
C GLY A 20 22.20 -3.51 -42.11
N ALA A 21 21.46 -2.48 -42.52
CA ALA A 21 21.29 -2.13 -43.93
C ALA A 21 22.59 -1.64 -44.58
N ASN A 22 23.46 -0.97 -43.80
CA ASN A 22 24.73 -0.42 -44.27
C ASN A 22 25.95 -1.27 -43.85
N ALA A 23 25.73 -2.51 -43.43
CA ALA A 23 26.76 -3.39 -42.89
C ALA A 23 27.97 -3.57 -43.82
N THR A 24 27.71 -3.62 -45.12
CA THR A 24 28.73 -3.79 -46.16
C THR A 24 29.64 -2.56 -46.31
N GLU A 25 29.15 -1.37 -45.95
CA GLU A 25 29.91 -0.11 -45.99
C GLU A 25 30.71 0.15 -44.70
N ILE A 26 30.39 -0.57 -43.61
CA ILE A 26 30.96 -0.33 -42.29
C ILE A 26 31.50 -1.62 -41.64
N PRO A 27 32.40 -2.37 -42.31
CA PRO A 27 32.89 -3.66 -41.81
C PRO A 27 33.67 -3.55 -40.49
N HIS A 28 34.26 -2.38 -40.19
CA HIS A 28 34.98 -2.13 -38.95
C HIS A 28 34.07 -1.95 -37.72
N LEU A 29 32.77 -1.72 -37.91
CA LEU A 29 31.79 -1.59 -36.82
C LEU A 29 30.96 -2.86 -36.60
N GLU A 30 31.19 -3.94 -37.34
CA GLU A 30 30.43 -5.20 -37.21
C GLU A 30 30.43 -5.73 -35.77
N GLY A 31 31.57 -5.69 -35.06
CA GLY A 31 31.62 -6.11 -33.66
C GLY A 31 30.72 -5.27 -32.73
N ILE A 32 30.63 -3.96 -32.98
CA ILE A 32 29.75 -3.05 -32.21
C ILE A 32 28.29 -3.28 -32.59
N ARG A 33 28.01 -3.52 -33.88
CA ARG A 33 26.67 -3.83 -34.38
C ARG A 33 26.11 -5.11 -33.76
N VAL A 34 26.88 -6.20 -33.78
CA VAL A 34 26.48 -7.48 -33.15
C VAL A 34 26.21 -7.30 -31.66
N ARG A 35 27.03 -6.50 -30.97
CA ARG A 35 26.80 -6.17 -29.56
C ARG A 35 25.51 -5.37 -29.35
N LEU A 36 25.22 -4.41 -30.23
CA LEU A 36 24.00 -3.61 -30.19
C LEU A 36 22.74 -4.47 -30.45
N GLU A 37 22.81 -5.39 -31.42
CA GLU A 37 21.75 -6.38 -31.71
C GLU A 37 21.45 -7.23 -30.48
N LYS A 38 22.49 -7.73 -29.80
CA LYS A 38 22.33 -8.49 -28.55
C LYS A 38 21.68 -7.69 -27.44
N ILE A 39 22.16 -6.45 -27.20
CA ILE A 39 21.57 -5.57 -26.18
C ILE A 39 20.10 -5.29 -26.46
N LEU A 40 19.74 -5.11 -27.73
CA LEU A 40 18.35 -4.89 -28.13
C LEU A 40 17.48 -6.13 -27.85
N ALA A 41 17.97 -7.32 -28.19
CA ALA A 41 17.27 -8.57 -27.92
C ALA A 41 17.06 -8.79 -26.42
N ASP A 42 18.09 -8.59 -25.61
CA ASP A 42 18.03 -8.71 -24.15
C ASP A 42 17.06 -7.68 -23.54
N ALA A 43 17.04 -6.45 -24.06
CA ALA A 43 16.12 -5.40 -23.61
C ALA A 43 14.65 -5.72 -23.93
N GLN A 44 14.38 -6.26 -25.12
CA GLN A 44 13.03 -6.69 -25.51
C GLN A 44 12.54 -7.88 -24.66
N GLU A 45 13.41 -8.85 -24.40
CA GLU A 45 13.10 -10.01 -23.56
C GLU A 45 12.81 -9.57 -22.11
N THR A 46 13.66 -8.72 -21.55
CA THR A 46 13.47 -8.15 -20.21
C THR A 46 12.16 -7.36 -20.13
N ALA A 47 11.79 -6.61 -21.18
CA ALA A 47 10.53 -5.89 -21.21
C ALA A 47 9.30 -6.81 -21.19
N LYS A 48 9.33 -7.94 -21.90
CA LYS A 48 8.27 -8.97 -21.85
C LYS A 48 8.16 -9.58 -20.46
N GLN A 49 9.29 -9.93 -19.86
CA GLN A 49 9.34 -10.47 -18.49
C GLN A 49 8.78 -9.47 -17.48
N GLN A 50 9.12 -8.18 -17.61
CA GLN A 50 8.59 -7.13 -16.75
C GLN A 50 7.06 -7.03 -16.88
N ALA A 51 6.51 -7.10 -18.09
CA ALA A 51 5.07 -7.09 -18.31
C ALA A 51 4.37 -8.31 -17.65
N ALA A 52 4.94 -9.50 -17.81
CA ALA A 52 4.43 -10.72 -17.18
C ALA A 52 4.48 -10.65 -15.64
N LEU A 53 5.57 -10.14 -15.06
CA LEU A 53 5.70 -9.97 -13.62
C LEU A 53 4.72 -8.93 -13.07
N ILE A 54 4.43 -7.86 -13.82
CA ILE A 54 3.41 -6.88 -13.42
C ILE A 54 2.03 -7.55 -13.38
N ALA A 55 1.67 -8.35 -14.38
CA ALA A 55 0.42 -9.10 -14.39
C ALA A 55 0.33 -10.07 -13.20
N SER A 56 1.37 -10.88 -13.00
CA SER A 56 1.48 -11.82 -11.87
C SER A 56 1.38 -11.10 -10.51
N LYS A 57 2.04 -9.95 -10.36
CA LYS A 57 1.93 -9.12 -9.15
C LYS A 57 0.50 -8.63 -8.91
N GLN A 58 -0.20 -8.18 -9.96
CA GLN A 58 -1.59 -7.75 -9.83
C GLN A 58 -2.50 -8.89 -9.40
N GLU A 59 -2.34 -10.07 -9.99
CA GLU A 59 -3.11 -11.27 -9.60
C GLU A 59 -2.81 -11.69 -8.15
N ALA A 60 -1.55 -11.77 -7.78
CA ALA A 60 -1.13 -12.09 -6.41
C ALA A 60 -1.68 -11.06 -5.41
N SER A 61 -1.68 -9.77 -5.75
CA SER A 61 -2.24 -8.71 -4.90
C SER A 61 -3.75 -8.85 -4.73
N LYS A 62 -4.49 -9.19 -5.79
CA LYS A 62 -5.93 -9.46 -5.72
C LYS A 62 -6.22 -10.66 -4.83
N LYS A 63 -5.45 -11.75 -4.99
CA LYS A 63 -5.57 -12.96 -4.16
C LYS A 63 -5.28 -12.67 -2.69
N LEU A 64 -4.20 -11.93 -2.39
CA LEU A 64 -3.86 -11.52 -1.03
C LEU A 64 -4.99 -10.70 -0.40
N LYS A 65 -5.59 -9.77 -1.16
CA LYS A 65 -6.71 -8.94 -0.69
C LYS A 65 -7.97 -9.78 -0.41
N SER A 66 -8.24 -10.81 -1.21
CA SER A 66 -9.34 -11.76 -0.94
C SER A 66 -9.07 -12.55 0.33
N LEU A 67 -7.90 -13.18 0.43
CA LEU A 67 -7.51 -14.00 1.58
C LEU A 67 -7.49 -13.19 2.88
N ALA A 68 -7.02 -11.94 2.86
CA ALA A 68 -7.06 -11.08 4.02
C ALA A 68 -8.50 -10.77 4.47
N ARG A 69 -9.41 -10.51 3.51
CA ARG A 69 -10.84 -10.29 3.82
C ARG A 69 -11.50 -11.54 4.39
N GLU A 70 -11.22 -12.70 3.81
CA GLU A 70 -11.70 -13.99 4.31
C GLU A 70 -11.16 -14.28 5.71
N GLY A 71 -9.86 -14.06 5.94
CA GLY A 71 -9.22 -14.22 7.24
C GLY A 71 -9.84 -13.31 8.31
N VAL A 72 -10.10 -12.04 7.99
CA VAL A 72 -10.79 -11.12 8.91
C VAL A 72 -12.21 -11.63 9.22
N ARG A 73 -12.98 -12.08 8.23
CA ARG A 73 -14.33 -12.63 8.45
C ARG A 73 -14.29 -13.88 9.33
N ALA A 74 -13.38 -14.80 9.05
CA ALA A 74 -13.18 -16.01 9.84
C ALA A 74 -12.80 -15.66 11.29
N ALA A 75 -11.85 -14.74 11.47
CA ALA A 75 -11.46 -14.24 12.78
C ALA A 75 -12.66 -13.65 13.53
N THR A 76 -13.46 -12.78 12.90
CA THR A 76 -14.66 -12.23 13.55
C THR A 76 -15.67 -13.31 13.94
N GLY A 77 -15.83 -14.37 13.13
CA GLY A 77 -16.67 -15.52 13.47
C GLY A 77 -16.17 -16.26 14.71
N VAL A 78 -14.88 -16.57 14.75
CA VAL A 78 -14.22 -17.20 15.92
C VAL A 78 -14.35 -16.32 17.15
N GLN A 79 -14.17 -15.00 17.01
CA GLN A 79 -14.31 -14.04 18.11
C GLN A 79 -15.72 -14.06 18.70
N LYS A 80 -16.76 -14.11 17.86
CA LYS A 80 -18.16 -14.21 18.32
C LYS A 80 -18.44 -15.53 19.02
N LEU A 81 -17.96 -16.65 18.47
CA LEU A 81 -18.08 -17.97 19.10
C LEU A 81 -17.40 -18.00 20.47
N LEU A 82 -16.22 -17.40 20.60
CA LEU A 82 -15.54 -17.25 21.89
C LEU A 82 -16.34 -16.40 22.88
N GLN A 83 -16.94 -15.31 22.42
CA GLN A 83 -17.81 -14.46 23.27
C GLN A 83 -19.07 -15.19 23.73
N GLU A 84 -19.68 -16.02 22.88
CA GLU A 84 -20.82 -16.88 23.25
C GLU A 84 -20.41 -17.97 24.24
N HIS A 85 -19.26 -18.62 24.03
CA HIS A 85 -18.78 -19.71 24.88
C HIS A 85 -18.34 -19.25 26.28
N TYR A 86 -17.61 -18.13 26.37
CA TYR A 86 -17.06 -17.63 27.64
C TYR A 86 -17.92 -16.53 28.29
N GLY A 87 -18.82 -15.90 27.53
CA GLY A 87 -19.60 -14.75 27.95
C GLY A 87 -18.91 -13.41 27.66
N LEU A 88 -19.73 -12.39 27.34
CA LEU A 88 -19.32 -11.05 26.88
C LEU A 88 -18.36 -10.29 27.83
N GLY A 89 -18.39 -10.60 29.13
CA GLY A 89 -17.58 -9.95 30.17
C GLY A 89 -16.41 -10.77 30.69
N SER A 90 -16.13 -11.95 30.13
CA SER A 90 -15.12 -12.85 30.67
C SER A 90 -13.70 -12.37 30.39
N GLU A 91 -12.86 -12.32 31.43
CA GLU A 91 -11.45 -11.94 31.32
C GLU A 91 -10.63 -12.91 30.46
N LYS A 92 -11.16 -14.12 30.22
CA LYS A 92 -10.59 -15.09 29.28
C LYS A 92 -10.56 -14.59 27.84
N LEU A 93 -11.40 -13.62 27.47
CA LEU A 93 -11.34 -12.99 26.14
C LEU A 93 -10.05 -12.17 25.93
N ALA A 94 -9.44 -11.68 27.01
CA ALA A 94 -8.20 -10.89 26.94
C ALA A 94 -6.98 -11.75 26.51
N GLU A 95 -6.98 -13.05 26.81
CA GLU A 95 -5.93 -13.99 26.37
C GLU A 95 -5.90 -14.14 24.83
N PHE A 96 -7.04 -13.89 24.16
CA PHE A 96 -7.19 -13.93 22.71
C PHE A 96 -7.08 -12.56 22.04
N GLY A 97 -6.59 -11.54 22.76
CA GLY A 97 -6.46 -10.17 22.26
C GLY A 97 -7.80 -9.44 22.08
N MET A 98 -8.90 -9.95 22.65
CA MET A 98 -10.21 -9.29 22.65
C MET A 98 -10.44 -8.55 23.96
N GLN A 99 -10.90 -7.30 23.90
CA GLN A 99 -11.20 -6.52 25.10
C GLN A 99 -12.54 -6.96 25.71
N PRO A 100 -12.58 -7.51 26.94
CA PRO A 100 -13.83 -7.92 27.58
C PRO A 100 -14.76 -6.73 27.78
N PHE A 101 -16.07 -6.92 27.60
CA PHE A 101 -17.05 -5.86 27.79
C PHE A 101 -17.23 -5.57 29.29
N ARG A 102 -16.32 -4.77 29.84
CA ARG A 102 -16.46 -4.16 31.16
C ARG A 102 -17.42 -2.99 30.99
N GLY A 103 -18.71 -3.24 31.16
CA GLY A 103 -19.77 -2.23 31.03
C GLY A 103 -19.31 -0.88 31.60
N ARG A 104 -19.51 0.20 30.83
CA ARG A 104 -19.11 1.56 31.19
C ARG A 104 -19.64 1.83 32.60
N LYS A 105 -18.75 1.98 33.59
CA LYS A 105 -19.14 2.48 34.91
C LYS A 105 -19.73 3.86 34.66
N VAL A 106 -21.05 3.97 34.65
CA VAL A 106 -21.73 5.26 34.79
C VAL A 106 -21.22 5.77 36.13
N LYS A 107 -20.37 6.81 36.10
CA LYS A 107 -20.09 7.56 37.32
C LYS A 107 -21.45 8.00 37.82
N LYS A 108 -21.91 7.40 38.92
CA LYS A 108 -23.10 7.83 39.64
C LYS A 108 -22.91 9.32 39.86
N ALA A 109 -23.67 10.13 39.14
CA ALA A 109 -23.66 11.56 39.36
C ALA A 109 -24.07 11.75 40.83
N GLU A 110 -23.15 12.31 41.62
CA GLU A 110 -23.47 12.82 42.94
C GLU A 110 -24.71 13.72 42.82
N PRO A 111 -25.71 13.57 43.70
CA PRO A 111 -26.89 14.43 43.65
C PRO A 111 -26.45 15.87 43.87
N LYS A 112 -26.57 16.70 42.82
CA LYS A 112 -26.34 18.15 42.93
C LYS A 112 -27.36 18.72 43.90
N GLN A 113 -26.88 19.12 45.06
CA GLN A 113 -27.56 20.00 46.00
C GLN A 113 -27.85 21.34 45.29
N PRO A 114 -29.04 21.95 45.42
CA PRO A 114 -29.38 23.19 44.73
C PRO A 114 -28.86 24.44 45.45
N GLY A 115 -28.28 25.38 44.69
CA GLY A 115 -27.84 26.71 45.14
C GLY A 115 -26.35 26.91 44.86
N THR A 116 -25.89 27.78 43.96
CA THR A 116 -26.23 29.21 43.79
C THR A 116 -25.66 29.71 42.43
N PRO A 117 -26.17 30.82 41.85
CA PRO A 117 -25.71 31.35 40.56
C PRO A 117 -24.77 32.57 40.75
N THR A 118 -23.55 32.54 40.20
CA THR A 118 -22.66 33.71 40.08
C THR A 118 -21.69 33.48 38.90
N SER A 119 -22.01 33.99 37.69
CA SER A 119 -21.51 35.23 37.04
C SER A 119 -20.40 35.00 35.98
N PRO A 120 -20.30 35.86 34.95
CA PRO A 120 -19.77 35.55 33.60
C PRO A 120 -18.24 35.62 33.46
N PRO A 121 -17.69 35.13 32.32
CA PRO A 121 -16.27 34.82 32.15
C PRO A 121 -15.38 36.06 31.97
N PRO A 122 -14.14 36.07 32.49
CA PRO A 122 -13.18 37.12 32.21
C PRO A 122 -12.57 36.95 30.82
N THR A 123 -12.67 38.02 30.02
CA THR A 123 -11.97 38.26 28.76
C THR A 123 -10.45 38.20 28.96
N ALA A 124 -9.79 37.23 28.33
CA ALA A 124 -8.34 37.18 28.24
C ALA A 124 -7.86 38.05 27.06
N HIS A 125 -7.22 39.16 27.38
CA HIS A 125 -6.46 39.97 26.43
C HIS A 125 -5.30 39.14 25.86
N SER A 126 -5.24 39.01 24.52
CA SER A 126 -4.13 38.39 23.82
C SER A 126 -3.15 39.49 23.38
N THR A 127 -1.95 39.44 23.96
CA THR A 127 -0.81 40.31 23.63
C THR A 127 -0.07 39.76 22.41
N ASN A 128 0.19 40.66 21.47
CA ASN A 128 0.91 40.56 20.18
C ASN A 128 2.12 39.62 20.09
N PRO A 129 2.44 39.22 18.84
CA PRO A 129 3.83 39.19 18.38
C PRO A 129 4.05 40.05 17.11
N ASN A 130 4.93 41.04 17.31
CA ASN A 130 5.97 41.63 16.44
C ASN A 130 5.86 41.65 14.90
N LEU A 131 6.08 42.86 14.35
CA LEU A 131 6.63 43.13 13.00
C LEU A 131 8.15 42.88 12.97
#